data_AF-A0A966H2S8-F1
#
_entry.id   AF-A0A966H2S8-F1
#
_cell.length_a   1.000
_cell.length_b   1.000
_cell.length_c   1.000
_cell.angle_alpha   90.00
_cell.angle_beta   90.00
_cell.angle_gamma   90.00
#
_symmetry.space_group_name_H-M   'P 1'
#
loop_
_entity.id
_entity.type
_entity.pdbx_description
1 polymer ?
#
loop_
_entity_poly.entity_id
_entity_poly.type
_entity_poly.pdbx_seq_one_letter_code
_entity_poly.pdbx_strand_id
1 'polypeptide(L)'
;MTENKHLSEQESLRLITTMIEKARGSYHDTGIGALLWGSVVSVASILTYLQQVYHFRIGFDIWLVVLLAIIPQIVISIREKKQVKARKYEDDALNAVWLIFGISIFALNAYQQIVPGQTRTIIHAEGWEMMKHYTDGSKPDEILLPFAPSIYSFYIMLYAFPTLVTGIVKKFKPMIVGGVLTYGCFILSLYTRAEYDWLLGGFAAIVCWLIPGIILRRKYLLQKQANV
;
A
#
# COMPACT_ATOMS: atom_id res chain seq x y z
N MET A 1 16.04 -54.59 -13.96
CA MET A 1 16.10 -54.42 -12.49
C MET A 1 16.79 -53.09 -12.24
N THR A 2 16.04 -52.09 -11.81
CA THR A 2 16.55 -50.72 -11.61
C THR A 2 17.41 -50.71 -10.36
N GLU A 3 18.68 -50.41 -10.55
CA GLU A 3 19.74 -50.40 -9.55
C GLU A 3 19.43 -49.32 -8.49
N ASN A 4 18.97 -49.75 -7.32
CA ASN A 4 18.78 -48.88 -6.15
C ASN A 4 20.16 -48.47 -5.63
N LYS A 5 20.68 -47.37 -6.16
CA LYS A 5 21.94 -46.76 -5.72
C LYS A 5 21.75 -46.33 -4.27
N HIS A 6 22.30 -47.11 -3.34
CA HIS A 6 22.26 -46.82 -1.90
C HIS A 6 23.03 -45.52 -1.67
N LEU A 7 22.30 -44.42 -1.47
CA LEU A 7 22.91 -43.12 -1.17
C LEU A 7 23.72 -43.25 0.13
N SER A 8 24.98 -42.85 0.09
CA SER A 8 25.81 -42.75 1.29
C SER A 8 25.14 -41.84 2.32
N GLU A 9 25.31 -42.09 3.62
CA GLU A 9 24.77 -41.24 4.68
C GLU A 9 25.17 -39.77 4.49
N GLN A 10 26.38 -39.51 4.01
CA GLN A 10 26.85 -38.16 3.70
C GLN A 10 26.13 -37.54 2.50
N GLU A 11 25.83 -38.31 1.46
CA GLU A 11 25.06 -37.83 0.30
C GLU A 11 23.60 -37.56 0.67
N SER A 12 23.02 -38.41 1.52
CA SER A 12 21.65 -38.24 2.03
C SER A 12 21.54 -37.00 2.92
N LEU A 13 22.48 -36.80 3.85
CA LEU A 13 22.54 -35.59 4.68
C LEU A 13 22.77 -34.34 3.84
N ARG A 14 23.64 -34.40 2.84
CA ARG A 14 23.90 -33.29 1.93
C ARG A 14 22.68 -32.98 1.06
N LEU A 15 21.97 -34.00 0.59
CA LEU A 15 20.72 -33.84 -0.16
C LEU A 15 19.63 -33.23 0.72
N ILE A 16 19.44 -33.71 1.96
CA ILE A 16 18.50 -33.13 2.92
C ILE A 16 18.87 -31.67 3.21
N THR A 17 20.16 -31.37 3.42
CA THR A 17 20.64 -29.99 3.64
C THR A 17 20.36 -29.11 2.43
N THR A 18 20.65 -29.60 1.22
CA THR A 18 20.38 -28.88 -0.04
C THR A 18 18.88 -28.70 -0.26
N MET A 19 18.05 -29.69 0.09
CA MET A 19 16.59 -29.61 0.03
C MET A 19 16.05 -28.61 1.06
N ILE A 20 16.59 -28.58 2.28
CA ILE A 20 16.25 -27.62 3.34
C ILE A 20 16.70 -26.21 2.95
N GLU A 21 17.90 -26.05 2.40
CA GLU A 21 18.44 -24.77 1.92
C GLU A 21 17.67 -24.24 0.72
N LYS A 22 17.33 -25.10 -0.26
CA LYS A 22 16.52 -24.74 -1.42
C LYS A 22 15.07 -24.43 -1.04
N ALA A 23 14.53 -25.13 -0.03
CA ALA A 23 13.23 -24.82 0.57
C ALA A 23 13.25 -23.46 1.30
N ARG A 24 14.33 -23.16 2.06
CA ARG A 24 14.54 -21.86 2.73
C ARG A 24 14.81 -20.71 1.74
N GLY A 25 15.49 -20.98 0.62
CA GLY A 25 16.00 -19.98 -0.31
C GLY A 25 15.06 -19.56 -1.44
N SER A 26 13.91 -20.22 -1.62
CA SER A 26 12.98 -19.95 -2.73
C SER A 26 12.09 -18.71 -2.53
N TYR A 27 12.66 -17.61 -2.01
CA TYR A 27 11.96 -16.33 -1.88
C TYR A 27 11.96 -15.62 -3.24
N HIS A 28 10.85 -15.73 -3.98
CA HIS A 28 10.71 -15.22 -5.37
C HIS A 28 9.95 -13.89 -5.46
N ASP A 29 10.04 -13.03 -4.44
CA ASP A 29 9.52 -11.66 -4.53
C ASP A 29 10.63 -10.70 -4.95
N THR A 30 10.43 -9.99 -6.06
CA THR A 30 11.42 -9.07 -6.64
C THR A 30 11.48 -7.73 -5.89
N GLY A 31 10.46 -7.45 -5.06
CA GLY A 31 10.27 -6.17 -4.37
C GLY A 31 9.90 -5.00 -5.28
N ILE A 32 9.74 -5.21 -6.60
CA ILE A 32 9.47 -4.12 -7.57
C ILE A 32 8.11 -3.47 -7.28
N GLY A 33 7.08 -4.27 -7.03
CA GLY A 33 5.74 -3.75 -6.76
C GLY A 33 5.71 -2.85 -5.52
N ALA A 34 6.34 -3.31 -4.42
CA ALA A 34 6.44 -2.52 -3.19
C ALA A 34 7.25 -1.22 -3.39
N LEU A 35 8.33 -1.25 -4.17
CA LEU A 35 9.09 -0.06 -4.53
C LEU A 35 8.27 0.96 -5.33
N LEU A 36 7.54 0.48 -6.33
CA LEU A 36 6.69 1.32 -7.18
C LEU A 36 5.60 1.98 -6.37
N TRP A 37 4.81 1.21 -5.61
CA TRP A 37 3.72 1.76 -4.80
C TRP A 37 4.23 2.64 -3.66
N GLY A 38 5.30 2.23 -2.99
CA GLY A 38 5.93 3.01 -1.94
C GLY A 38 6.41 4.37 -2.45
N SER A 39 7.09 4.42 -3.59
CA SER A 39 7.57 5.70 -4.14
C SER A 39 6.42 6.58 -4.63
N VAL A 40 5.54 6.05 -5.48
CA VAL A 40 4.46 6.82 -6.10
C VAL A 40 3.51 7.39 -5.05
N VAL A 41 3.06 6.58 -4.09
CA VAL A 41 2.10 7.02 -3.06
C VAL A 41 2.76 7.98 -2.06
N SER A 42 4.03 7.76 -1.70
CA SER A 42 4.73 8.69 -0.80
C SER A 42 4.89 10.07 -1.43
N VAL A 43 5.35 10.13 -2.68
CA VAL A 43 5.50 11.39 -3.41
C VAL A 43 4.14 12.06 -3.60
N ALA A 44 3.12 11.33 -4.02
CA ALA A 44 1.78 11.88 -4.21
C ALA A 44 1.21 12.47 -2.91
N SER A 45 1.35 11.77 -1.79
CA SER A 45 0.82 12.21 -0.50
C SER A 45 1.57 13.44 0.03
N ILE A 46 2.91 13.47 -0.09
CA ILE A 46 3.72 14.63 0.31
C ILE A 46 3.41 15.85 -0.56
N LEU A 47 3.30 15.67 -1.88
CA LEU A 47 2.94 16.77 -2.78
C LEU A 47 1.54 17.31 -2.48
N THR A 48 0.59 16.44 -2.17
CA THR A 48 -0.77 16.86 -1.77
C THR A 48 -0.75 17.65 -0.47
N TYR A 49 0.03 17.20 0.53
CA TYR A 49 0.24 17.94 1.76
C TYR A 49 0.80 19.34 1.51
N LEU A 50 1.87 19.45 0.71
CA LEU A 50 2.47 20.73 0.36
C LEU A 50 1.47 21.63 -0.38
N GLN A 51 0.67 21.08 -1.29
CA GLN A 51 -0.36 21.81 -2.01
C GLN A 51 -1.41 22.41 -1.06
N GLN A 52 -1.79 21.67 -0.02
CA GLN A 52 -2.76 22.14 0.97
C GLN A 52 -2.20 23.21 1.89
N VAL A 53 -0.94 23.08 2.33
CA VAL A 53 -0.29 24.05 3.25
C VAL A 53 0.10 25.35 2.55
N TYR A 54 0.67 25.26 1.35
CA TYR A 54 1.18 26.43 0.62
C TYR A 54 0.19 27.00 -0.41
N HIS A 55 -1.00 26.41 -0.52
CA HIS A 55 -2.09 26.85 -1.39
C HIS A 55 -1.72 27.09 -2.87
N PHE A 56 -0.69 26.42 -3.39
CA PHE A 56 -0.33 26.49 -4.81
C PHE A 56 -1.17 25.52 -5.66
N ARG A 57 -1.23 25.74 -6.97
CA ARG A 57 -1.98 24.89 -7.91
C ARG A 57 -1.04 24.30 -8.96
N ILE A 58 -0.94 22.98 -9.01
CA ILE A 58 -0.08 22.24 -9.95
C ILE A 58 -0.72 22.13 -11.36
N GLY A 59 -2.03 22.38 -11.46
CA GLY A 59 -2.77 22.37 -12.74
C GLY A 59 -3.33 21.01 -13.16
N PHE A 60 -3.05 19.94 -12.41
CA PHE A 60 -3.67 18.62 -12.56
C PHE A 60 -3.80 17.92 -11.20
N ASP A 61 -4.61 16.87 -11.14
CA ASP A 61 -4.79 16.08 -9.92
C ASP A 61 -3.64 15.06 -9.74
N ILE A 62 -2.90 15.20 -8.64
CA ILE A 62 -1.75 14.35 -8.28
C ILE A 62 -2.14 12.88 -8.24
N TRP A 63 -3.37 12.56 -7.82
CA TRP A 63 -3.84 11.19 -7.64
C TRP A 63 -4.10 10.46 -8.96
N LEU A 64 -4.18 11.18 -10.09
CA LEU A 64 -4.16 10.56 -11.42
C LEU A 64 -2.86 9.82 -11.68
N VAL A 65 -1.72 10.29 -11.14
CA VAL A 65 -0.43 9.60 -11.28
C VAL A 65 -0.46 8.25 -10.56
N VAL A 66 -1.10 8.19 -9.39
CA VAL A 66 -1.28 6.95 -8.63
C VAL A 66 -2.16 5.96 -9.40
N LEU A 67 -3.21 6.44 -10.07
CA LEU A 67 -4.05 5.61 -10.94
C LEU A 67 -3.27 5.11 -12.17
N LEU A 68 -2.47 5.97 -12.80
CA LEU A 68 -1.63 5.61 -13.94
C LEU A 68 -0.56 4.57 -13.57
N ALA A 69 -0.13 4.51 -12.30
CA ALA A 69 0.83 3.52 -11.80
C ALA A 69 0.28 2.08 -11.82
N ILE A 70 -1.03 1.88 -11.98
CA ILE A 70 -1.63 0.56 -12.20
C ILE A 70 -1.12 -0.07 -13.51
N ILE A 71 -0.94 0.74 -14.56
CA ILE A 71 -0.48 0.27 -15.88
C ILE A 71 0.90 -0.41 -15.79
N PRO A 72 1.98 0.26 -15.29
CA PRO A 72 3.27 -0.38 -15.14
C PRO A 72 3.21 -1.55 -14.14
N GLN A 73 2.38 -1.48 -13.10
CA GLN A 73 2.21 -2.57 -12.15
C GLN A 73 1.65 -3.85 -12.80
N ILE A 74 0.66 -3.73 -13.69
CA ILE A 74 0.13 -4.87 -14.46
C ILE A 74 1.24 -5.46 -15.35
N VAL A 75 2.00 -4.60 -16.05
CA VAL A 75 3.11 -5.06 -16.91
C VAL A 75 4.17 -5.81 -16.10
N ILE A 76 4.54 -5.30 -14.93
CA ILE A 76 5.49 -5.94 -14.01
C ILE A 76 4.94 -7.30 -13.55
N SER A 77 3.68 -7.35 -13.11
CA SER A 77 3.05 -8.58 -12.63
C SER A 77 3.00 -9.66 -13.72
N ILE A 78 2.69 -9.30 -14.97
CA ILE A 78 2.70 -10.25 -16.10
C ILE A 78 4.12 -10.78 -16.36
N ARG A 79 5.14 -9.92 -16.29
CA ARG A 79 6.54 -10.32 -16.49
C ARG A 79 7.02 -11.26 -15.37
N GLU A 80 6.66 -10.99 -14.13
CA GLU A 80 7.03 -11.82 -12.98
C GLU A 80 6.34 -13.18 -13.00
N LYS A 81 5.06 -13.23 -13.39
CA LYS A 81 4.33 -14.50 -13.56
C LYS A 81 5.02 -15.46 -14.54
N LYS A 82 5.72 -14.94 -15.55
CA LYS A 82 6.49 -15.78 -16.49
C LYS A 82 7.78 -16.34 -15.90
N GLN A 83 8.32 -15.73 -14.85
CA GLN A 83 9.57 -16.15 -14.20
C GLN A 83 9.35 -17.09 -13.00
N VAL A 84 8.17 -17.05 -12.38
CA VAL A 84 7.82 -17.91 -11.24
C VAL A 84 7.45 -19.31 -11.72
N LYS A 85 8.32 -20.30 -11.48
CA LYS A 85 8.12 -21.70 -11.88
C LYS A 85 7.21 -22.51 -10.96
N ALA A 86 6.93 -22.05 -9.74
CA ALA A 86 5.99 -22.69 -8.80
C ALA A 86 5.41 -21.66 -7.81
N ARG A 87 4.08 -21.63 -7.66
CA ARG A 87 3.39 -20.80 -6.65
C ARG A 87 3.18 -21.59 -5.37
N LYS A 88 3.35 -20.94 -4.22
CA LYS A 88 2.98 -21.53 -2.93
C LYS A 88 1.54 -21.14 -2.58
N TYR A 89 0.86 -21.98 -1.81
CA TYR A 89 -0.50 -21.71 -1.30
C TYR A 89 -0.59 -20.34 -0.57
N GLU A 90 0.46 -19.99 0.18
CA GLU A 90 0.57 -18.69 0.85
C GLU A 90 0.53 -17.50 -0.13
N ASP A 91 1.07 -17.65 -1.34
CA ASP A 91 1.12 -16.58 -2.33
C ASP A 91 -0.28 -16.26 -2.86
N ASP A 92 -1.11 -17.29 -3.06
CA ASP A 92 -2.48 -17.11 -3.51
C ASP A 92 -3.36 -16.45 -2.42
N ALA A 93 -3.16 -16.83 -1.14
CA ALA A 93 -3.82 -16.16 -0.02
C ALA A 93 -3.44 -14.67 0.06
N LEU A 94 -2.15 -14.33 -0.11
CA LEU A 94 -1.72 -12.93 -0.13
C LEU A 94 -2.26 -12.17 -1.33
N ASN A 95 -2.29 -12.79 -2.51
CA ASN A 95 -2.90 -12.18 -3.69
C ASN A 95 -4.38 -11.84 -3.45
N ALA A 96 -5.13 -12.72 -2.77
CA ALA A 96 -6.51 -12.44 -2.38
C ALA A 96 -6.62 -11.26 -1.41
N VAL A 97 -5.74 -11.18 -0.40
CA VAL A 97 -5.68 -10.05 0.54
C VAL A 97 -5.42 -8.72 -0.19
N TRP A 98 -4.47 -8.69 -1.13
CA TRP A 98 -4.16 -7.51 -1.93
C TRP A 98 -5.30 -7.13 -2.90
N LEU A 99 -5.99 -8.12 -3.47
CA LEU A 99 -7.18 -7.88 -4.30
C LEU A 99 -8.30 -7.24 -3.48
N ILE A 100 -8.61 -7.80 -2.30
CA ILE A 100 -9.64 -7.26 -1.40
C ILE A 100 -9.27 -5.85 -0.97
N PHE A 101 -8.01 -5.61 -0.59
CA PHE A 101 -7.51 -4.27 -0.28
C PHE A 101 -7.76 -3.28 -1.43
N GLY A 102 -7.44 -3.65 -2.67
CA GLY A 102 -7.70 -2.80 -3.84
C GLY A 102 -9.18 -2.50 -4.05
N ILE A 103 -10.05 -3.49 -3.89
CA ILE A 103 -11.51 -3.33 -3.96
C ILE A 103 -12.00 -2.39 -2.85
N SER A 104 -11.49 -2.54 -1.62
CA SER A 104 -11.85 -1.68 -0.48
C SER A 104 -11.43 -0.21 -0.71
N ILE A 105 -10.25 0.03 -1.29
CA ILE A 105 -9.80 1.38 -1.65
C ILE A 105 -10.72 2.00 -2.69
N PHE A 106 -11.11 1.24 -3.72
CA PHE A 106 -12.05 1.71 -4.73
C PHE A 106 -13.44 2.03 -4.14
N ALA A 107 -13.95 1.15 -3.27
CA ALA A 107 -15.22 1.36 -2.58
C ALA A 107 -15.19 2.61 -1.68
N LEU A 108 -14.09 2.82 -0.94
CA LEU A 108 -13.91 4.01 -0.10
C LEU A 108 -13.83 5.29 -0.94
N ASN A 109 -13.17 5.24 -2.10
CA ASN A 109 -13.11 6.36 -3.02
C ASN A 109 -14.49 6.68 -3.62
N ALA A 110 -15.25 5.67 -4.04
CA ALA A 110 -16.62 5.85 -4.51
C ALA A 110 -17.53 6.45 -3.41
N TYR A 111 -17.37 5.99 -2.17
CA TYR A 111 -18.07 6.55 -1.01
C TYR A 111 -17.79 8.05 -0.84
N GLN A 112 -16.51 8.46 -0.92
CA GLN A 112 -16.11 9.87 -0.85
C GLN A 112 -16.71 10.74 -1.96
N GLN A 113 -16.87 10.20 -3.16
CA GLN A 113 -17.38 10.97 -4.30
C GLN A 113 -18.91 11.07 -4.30
N ILE A 114 -19.61 10.04 -3.83
CA ILE A 114 -21.07 9.95 -3.92
C ILE A 114 -21.75 10.57 -2.69
N VAL A 115 -21.28 10.21 -1.48
CA VAL A 115 -22.01 10.52 -0.24
C VAL A 115 -22.16 12.02 0.02
N PRO A 116 -21.14 12.89 -0.12
CA PRO A 116 -21.31 14.32 0.15
C PRO A 116 -22.39 14.97 -0.72
N GLY A 117 -22.53 14.55 -1.97
CA GLY A 117 -23.58 15.04 -2.88
C GLY A 117 -24.99 14.56 -2.48
N GLN A 118 -25.11 13.30 -2.05
CA GLN A 118 -26.38 12.75 -1.57
C GLN A 118 -26.80 13.40 -0.26
N THR A 119 -25.88 13.50 0.70
CA THR A 119 -26.12 14.13 2.00
C THR A 119 -26.52 15.59 1.83
N ARG A 120 -25.88 16.34 0.92
CA ARG A 120 -26.28 17.70 0.59
C ARG A 120 -27.74 17.76 0.15
N THR A 121 -28.14 16.91 -0.81
CA THR A 121 -29.53 16.87 -1.32
C THR A 121 -30.55 16.60 -0.22
N ILE A 122 -30.26 15.66 0.68
CA ILE A 122 -31.13 15.32 1.82
C ILE A 122 -31.28 16.51 2.77
N ILE A 123 -30.15 17.13 3.14
CA ILE A 123 -30.11 18.26 4.08
C ILE A 123 -30.88 19.48 3.54
N HIS A 124 -30.71 19.82 2.24
CA HIS A 124 -31.49 20.88 1.62
C HIS A 124 -33.00 20.58 1.64
N ALA A 125 -33.40 19.31 1.46
CA ALA A 125 -34.81 18.91 1.54
C ALA A 125 -35.38 19.05 2.96
N GLU A 126 -34.53 18.95 3.99
CA GLU A 126 -34.87 19.23 5.39
C GLU A 126 -34.88 20.74 5.73
N GLY A 127 -34.52 21.60 4.77
CA GLY A 127 -34.59 23.05 4.91
C GLY A 127 -33.38 23.70 5.58
N TRP A 128 -32.24 23.00 5.67
CA TRP A 128 -30.99 23.57 6.20
C TRP A 128 -29.81 23.30 5.26
N GLU A 129 -28.70 24.04 5.45
CA GLU A 129 -27.47 23.90 4.67
C GLU A 129 -26.26 24.06 5.58
N MET A 130 -25.17 23.35 5.29
CA MET A 130 -23.90 23.60 5.99
C MET A 130 -23.15 24.73 5.31
N MET A 131 -22.77 25.74 6.10
CA MET A 131 -22.04 26.90 5.62
C MET A 131 -20.83 27.19 6.51
N LYS A 132 -19.75 27.64 5.89
CA LYS A 132 -18.58 28.20 6.56
C LYS A 132 -18.80 29.71 6.71
N HIS A 133 -19.01 30.13 7.95
CA HIS A 133 -19.13 31.54 8.29
C HIS A 133 -17.75 32.15 8.61
N TYR A 134 -17.39 33.24 7.95
CA TYR A 134 -16.15 33.98 8.20
C TYR A 134 -16.40 35.06 9.26
N THR A 135 -15.86 34.87 10.47
CA THR A 135 -16.09 35.76 11.62
C THR A 135 -15.46 37.15 11.49
N ASP A 136 -14.56 37.34 10.53
CA ASP A 136 -13.88 38.62 10.27
C ASP A 136 -14.60 39.51 9.25
N GLY A 137 -15.72 39.03 8.68
CA GLY A 137 -16.47 39.74 7.64
C GLY A 137 -15.72 39.93 6.31
N SER A 138 -14.58 39.26 6.13
CA SER A 138 -13.76 39.39 4.91
C SER A 138 -14.43 38.80 3.67
N LYS A 139 -15.31 37.81 3.86
CA LYS A 139 -15.96 37.03 2.80
C LYS A 139 -17.40 36.66 3.17
N PRO A 140 -18.30 36.53 2.18
CA PRO A 140 -19.62 35.96 2.41
C PRO A 140 -19.53 34.49 2.81
N ASP A 141 -20.61 33.98 3.40
CA ASP A 141 -20.72 32.58 3.80
C ASP A 141 -20.59 31.65 2.59
N GLU A 142 -19.77 30.61 2.72
CA GLU A 142 -19.52 29.62 1.68
C GLU A 142 -20.22 28.30 2.03
N ILE A 143 -21.02 27.75 1.12
CA ILE A 143 -21.68 26.45 1.31
C ILE A 143 -20.63 25.33 1.35
N LEU A 144 -20.64 24.54 2.42
CA LEU A 144 -19.75 23.40 2.60
C LEU A 144 -20.44 22.10 2.19
N LEU A 145 -19.68 21.21 1.55
CA LEU A 145 -20.13 19.85 1.30
C LEU A 145 -20.12 19.04 2.61
N PRO A 146 -21.22 18.34 2.96
CA PRO A 146 -21.33 17.54 4.17
C PRO A 146 -20.34 16.37 4.22
N PHE A 147 -19.18 16.52 4.87
CA PHE A 147 -18.30 15.37 5.11
C PHE A 147 -17.20 15.58 6.15
N ALA A 148 -16.69 14.47 6.69
CA ALA A 148 -15.59 14.45 7.64
C ALA A 148 -14.26 14.88 6.98
N PRO A 149 -13.57 15.91 7.50
CA PRO A 149 -12.29 16.36 6.96
C PRO A 149 -11.18 15.29 6.96
N SER A 150 -11.18 14.35 7.91
CA SER A 150 -10.10 13.38 8.16
C SER A 150 -10.28 12.02 7.48
N ILE A 151 -11.03 11.96 6.38
CA ILE A 151 -11.26 10.69 5.66
C ILE A 151 -9.98 9.98 5.19
N TYR A 152 -8.88 10.72 5.04
CA TYR A 152 -7.56 10.15 4.72
C TYR A 152 -7.02 9.21 5.80
N SER A 153 -7.46 9.37 7.04
CA SER A 153 -7.20 8.41 8.13
C SER A 153 -7.63 6.98 7.76
N PHE A 154 -8.75 6.80 7.06
CA PHE A 154 -9.21 5.47 6.62
C PHE A 154 -8.29 4.85 5.56
N TYR A 155 -7.68 5.65 4.70
CA TYR A 155 -6.69 5.16 3.73
C TYR A 155 -5.44 4.66 4.44
N ILE A 156 -4.94 5.38 5.44
CA ILE A 156 -3.80 4.97 6.27
C ILE A 156 -4.10 3.62 6.95
N MET A 157 -5.29 3.49 7.54
CA MET A 157 -5.74 2.24 8.16
C MET A 157 -5.79 1.08 7.17
N LEU A 158 -6.34 1.31 5.97
CA LEU A 158 -6.40 0.29 4.92
C LEU A 158 -5.01 -0.10 4.40
N TYR A 159 -4.06 0.84 4.29
CA TYR A 159 -2.68 0.56 3.83
C TYR A 159 -1.92 -0.36 4.79
N ALA A 160 -2.18 -0.24 6.09
CA ALA A 160 -1.56 -1.07 7.12
C ALA A 160 -1.92 -2.55 6.99
N PHE A 161 -3.19 -2.83 6.66
CA PHE A 161 -3.75 -4.19 6.67
C PHE A 161 -3.02 -5.19 5.75
N PRO A 162 -2.95 -5.02 4.42
CA PRO A 162 -2.31 -6.00 3.54
C PRO A 162 -0.80 -6.09 3.82
N THR A 163 -0.19 -4.98 4.24
CA THR A 163 1.23 -4.92 4.59
C THR A 163 1.53 -5.78 5.82
N LEU A 164 0.76 -5.62 6.89
CA LEU A 164 0.94 -6.37 8.13
C LEU A 164 0.66 -7.86 7.91
N VAL A 165 -0.41 -8.20 7.19
CA VAL A 165 -0.72 -9.59 6.82
C VAL A 165 0.43 -10.20 6.01
N THR A 166 0.93 -9.50 5.00
CA THR A 166 2.09 -9.94 4.22
C THR A 166 3.31 -10.16 5.12
N GLY A 167 3.60 -9.22 6.03
CA GLY A 167 4.68 -9.33 6.99
C GLY A 167 4.57 -10.56 7.89
N ILE A 168 3.38 -10.85 8.42
CA ILE A 168 3.11 -12.00 9.31
C ILE A 168 3.25 -13.31 8.53
N VAL A 169 2.55 -13.45 7.40
CA VAL A 169 2.55 -14.68 6.59
C VAL A 169 3.95 -14.98 6.07
N LYS A 170 4.66 -13.98 5.55
CA LYS A 170 6.02 -14.14 5.00
C LYS A 170 7.11 -14.06 6.06
N LYS A 171 6.76 -13.86 7.34
CA LYS A 171 7.69 -13.66 8.45
C LYS A 171 8.73 -12.56 8.15
N PHE A 172 8.32 -11.54 7.41
CA PHE A 172 9.19 -10.47 6.95
C PHE A 172 9.08 -9.26 7.87
N LYS A 173 10.00 -9.19 8.84
CA LYS A 173 10.01 -8.18 9.91
C LYS A 173 9.84 -6.72 9.44
N PRO A 174 10.49 -6.25 8.35
CA PRO A 174 10.29 -4.88 7.88
C PRO A 174 8.83 -4.51 7.58
N MET A 175 8.06 -5.42 6.97
CA MET A 175 6.63 -5.17 6.71
C MET A 175 5.77 -5.26 7.97
N ILE A 176 6.15 -6.09 8.95
CA ILE A 176 5.47 -6.12 10.27
C ILE A 176 5.64 -4.78 10.98
N VAL A 177 6.88 -4.28 11.08
CA VAL A 177 7.18 -2.99 11.71
C VAL A 177 6.50 -1.86 10.94
N GLY A 178 6.57 -1.87 9.60
CA GLY A 178 5.88 -0.87 8.76
C GLY A 178 4.37 -0.83 8.99
N GLY A 179 3.72 -2.00 9.05
CA GLY A 179 2.29 -2.11 9.32
C GLY A 179 1.89 -1.60 10.71
N VAL A 180 2.65 -1.96 11.75
CA VAL A 180 2.41 -1.49 13.12
C VAL A 180 2.59 0.03 13.24
N LEU A 181 3.67 0.57 12.66
CA LEU A 181 3.91 2.02 12.63
C LEU A 181 2.77 2.75 11.91
N THR A 182 2.28 2.18 10.81
CA THR A 182 1.18 2.78 10.03
C THR A 182 -0.14 2.77 10.80
N TYR A 183 -0.44 1.72 11.56
CA TYR A 183 -1.57 1.77 12.49
C TYR A 183 -1.38 2.83 13.58
N GLY A 184 -0.16 3.04 14.07
CA GLY A 184 0.17 4.17 14.94
C GLY A 184 -0.10 5.52 14.28
N CYS A 185 0.26 5.69 13.00
CA CYS A 185 -0.04 6.89 12.22
C CYS A 185 -1.55 7.09 12.04
N PHE A 186 -2.33 6.02 11.86
CA PHE A 186 -3.78 6.11 11.83
C PHE A 186 -4.35 6.61 13.17
N ILE A 187 -3.89 6.07 14.30
CA ILE A 187 -4.36 6.56 15.60
C ILE A 187 -3.97 8.03 15.80
N LEU A 188 -2.75 8.42 15.40
CA LEU A 188 -2.30 9.81 15.44
C LEU A 188 -3.16 10.72 14.56
N SER A 189 -3.55 10.26 13.37
CA SER A 189 -4.30 11.08 12.40
C SER A 189 -5.69 11.47 12.91
N LEU A 190 -6.27 10.69 13.83
CA LEU A 190 -7.54 11.03 14.48
C LEU A 190 -7.50 12.31 15.32
N TYR A 191 -6.30 12.72 15.74
CA TYR A 191 -6.09 13.93 16.56
C TYR A 191 -5.49 15.08 15.75
N THR A 192 -5.18 14.87 14.47
CA THR A 192 -4.56 15.90 13.63
C THR A 192 -5.56 16.55 12.69
N ARG A 193 -5.21 17.74 12.19
CA ARG A 193 -5.94 18.37 11.09
C ARG A 193 -5.82 17.53 9.82
N ALA A 194 -6.87 17.53 9.01
CA ALA A 194 -6.97 16.79 7.75
C ALA A 194 -5.78 16.97 6.79
N GLU A 195 -5.14 18.13 6.83
CA GLU A 195 -3.95 18.40 6.01
C GLU A 195 -2.79 17.46 6.38
N TYR A 196 -2.58 17.19 7.67
CA TYR A 196 -1.51 16.33 8.13
C TYR A 196 -1.74 14.85 7.85
N ASP A 197 -2.98 14.43 7.60
CA ASP A 197 -3.29 13.05 7.22
C ASP A 197 -2.56 12.65 5.93
N TRP A 198 -2.35 13.60 5.00
CA TRP A 198 -1.56 13.37 3.80
C TRP A 198 -0.08 13.18 4.08
N LEU A 199 0.47 13.93 5.04
CA LEU A 199 1.86 13.76 5.46
C LEU A 199 2.06 12.40 6.14
N LEU A 200 1.13 12.02 7.03
CA LEU A 200 1.11 10.72 7.69
C LEU A 200 0.92 9.58 6.69
N GLY A 201 0.09 9.77 5.66
CA GLY A 201 -0.06 8.83 4.55
C GLY A 201 1.22 8.66 3.72
N GLY A 202 1.96 9.74 3.49
CA GLY A 202 3.28 9.68 2.86
C GLY A 202 4.27 8.88 3.69
N PHE A 203 4.35 9.16 5.00
CA PHE A 203 5.18 8.38 5.92
C PHE A 203 4.78 6.90 5.95
N ALA A 204 3.48 6.61 6.01
CA ALA A 204 2.93 5.26 5.97
C ALA A 204 3.38 4.49 4.72
N ALA A 205 3.28 5.10 3.53
CA ALA A 205 3.73 4.47 2.29
C ALA A 205 5.25 4.20 2.27
N ILE A 206 6.06 5.07 2.89
CA ILE A 206 7.50 4.86 3.04
C ILE A 206 7.78 3.62 3.90
N VAL A 207 7.17 3.53 5.08
CA VAL A 207 7.46 2.45 6.04
C VAL A 207 6.81 1.12 5.63
N CYS A 208 5.63 1.14 5.01
CA CYS A 208 4.92 -0.06 4.58
C CYS A 208 5.50 -0.67 3.29
N TRP A 209 5.87 0.16 2.31
CA TRP A 209 6.15 -0.31 0.95
C TRP A 209 7.54 0.08 0.45
N LEU A 210 7.96 1.33 0.64
CA LEU A 210 9.23 1.80 0.07
C LEU A 210 10.43 1.15 0.75
N ILE A 211 10.56 1.26 2.07
CA ILE A 211 11.67 0.68 2.83
C ILE A 211 11.69 -0.86 2.67
N PRO A 212 10.57 -1.57 2.89
CA PRO A 212 10.54 -3.02 2.68
C PRO A 212 10.84 -3.43 1.23
N GLY A 213 10.36 -2.63 0.25
CA GLY A 213 10.64 -2.83 -1.17
C GLY A 213 12.12 -2.69 -1.51
N ILE A 214 12.82 -1.68 -0.97
CA ILE A 214 14.28 -1.52 -1.15
C ILE A 214 15.02 -2.74 -0.59
N ILE A 215 14.63 -3.20 0.59
CA ILE A 215 15.25 -4.37 1.24
C ILE A 215 15.03 -5.64 0.40
N LEU A 216 13.80 -5.88 -0.05
CA LEU A 216 13.46 -7.02 -0.90
C LEU A 216 14.23 -6.99 -2.22
N ARG A 217 14.26 -5.83 -2.89
CA ARG A 217 14.97 -5.66 -4.14
C ARG A 217 16.46 -5.92 -4.00
N ARG A 218 17.08 -5.43 -2.93
CA ARG A 218 18.51 -5.68 -2.65
C ARG A 218 18.77 -7.16 -2.45
N LYS A 219 17.93 -7.87 -1.69
CA LYS A 219 18.05 -9.32 -1.49
C LYS A 219 17.91 -10.10 -2.80
N TYR A 220 16.92 -9.74 -3.63
CA TYR A 220 16.70 -10.35 -4.94
C TYR A 220 17.91 -10.18 -5.87
N LEU A 221 18.48 -8.98 -5.94
CA LEU A 221 19.65 -8.71 -6.80
C LEU A 221 20.89 -9.49 -6.34
N LEU A 222 21.13 -9.60 -5.03
CA LEU A 222 22.25 -10.40 -4.48
C LEU A 222 22.09 -11.89 -4.79
N GLN A 223 20.87 -12.43 -4.64
CA GLN A 223 20.59 -13.83 -4.99
C GLN A 223 20.75 -14.07 -6.49
N LYS A 224 20.37 -13.11 -7.34
CA LYS A 224 20.56 -13.22 -8.78
C LYS A 224 22.05 -13.22 -9.15
N GLN A 225 22.86 -12.39 -8.51
CA GLN A 225 24.32 -12.37 -8.72
C GLN A 225 25.01 -13.65 -8.24
N ALA A 226 24.56 -14.26 -7.14
CA ALA A 226 25.14 -15.49 -6.62
C ALA A 226 24.76 -16.76 -7.40
N ASN A 227 23.69 -16.70 -8.20
CA ASN A 227 23.21 -17.79 -9.05
C ASN A 227 23.64 -17.66 -10.52
N VAL A 228 24.44 -16.64 -10.86
CA VAL A 228 25.08 -16.43 -12.16
C VAL A 228 26.57 -16.71 -11.98
#